data_AF-A0A699VVY7-F1
#
_entry.id   AF-A0A699VVY7-F1
#
_cell.length_a   1.000
_cell.length_b   1.000
_cell.length_c   1.000
_cell.angle_alpha   90.00
_cell.angle_beta   90.00
_cell.angle_gamma   90.00
#
_symmetry.space_group_name_H-M   'P 1'
#
loop_
_entity.id
_entity.type
_entity.pdbx_description
1 polymer ?
#
loop_
_entity_poly.entity_id
_entity_poly.type
_entity_poly.pdbx_seq_one_letter_code
_entity_poly.pdbx_strand_id
1 'polypeptide(L)'
;MDARGINHTGKGDFAKNIFDLTSNTKIAKLTANYAGVDYLTDKQVDADIAMAMDLNKNLYTFKENQVKLNDFPFSFAGAIGLPNATDITYDITFKALQTDFKNILSLVPGVYNKEF
;
A
#
# COMPACT_ATOMS: atom_id res chain seq x y z
N MET A 1 2.04 -13.55 3.83
CA MET A 1 2.81 -12.33 3.52
C MET A 1 4.08 -12.35 4.36
N ASP A 2 5.24 -12.12 3.75
CA ASP A 2 6.56 -11.96 4.40
C ASP A 2 7.14 -10.60 4.02
N ALA A 3 7.60 -9.82 4.99
CA ALA A 3 8.19 -8.50 4.78
C ALA A 3 9.45 -8.35 5.63
N ARG A 4 10.58 -8.07 4.99
CA ARG A 4 11.91 -7.98 5.63
C ARG A 4 12.56 -6.63 5.38
N GLY A 5 13.30 -6.14 6.38
CA GLY A 5 13.95 -4.83 6.35
C GLY A 5 12.95 -3.68 6.29
N ILE A 6 11.93 -3.73 7.16
CA ILE A 6 10.91 -2.67 7.24
C ILE A 6 11.49 -1.50 8.03
N ASN A 7 11.42 -0.31 7.44
CA ASN A 7 11.65 0.95 8.12
C ASN A 7 10.40 1.81 7.93
N HIS A 8 9.75 2.17 9.03
CA HIS A 8 8.50 2.94 9.01
C HIS A 8 8.61 4.09 9.98
N THR A 9 8.26 5.29 9.52
CA THR A 9 8.17 6.49 10.34
C THR A 9 6.88 7.22 10.04
N GLY A 10 6.24 7.77 11.07
CA GLY A 10 4.99 8.50 10.92
C GLY A 10 4.87 9.64 11.92
N LYS A 11 4.05 10.63 11.57
CA LYS A 11 3.77 11.81 12.40
C LYS A 11 2.29 12.18 12.27
N GLY A 12 1.67 12.42 13.41
CA GLY A 12 0.27 12.83 13.54
C GLY A 12 -0.01 13.33 14.96
N ASP A 13 -1.13 14.04 15.13
CA ASP A 13 -1.58 14.55 16.42
C ASP A 13 -2.54 13.55 17.08
N PHE A 14 -1.96 12.54 17.73
CA PHE A 14 -2.70 11.46 18.39
C PHE A 14 -3.44 11.90 19.67
N ALA A 15 -3.26 13.14 20.12
CA ALA A 15 -4.08 13.68 21.20
C ALA A 15 -5.50 14.04 20.73
N LYS A 16 -5.73 14.10 19.42
CA LYS A 16 -7.03 14.36 18.80
C LYS A 16 -7.64 13.09 18.23
N ASN A 17 -8.96 13.06 18.16
CA ASN A 17 -9.69 12.00 17.44
C ASN A 17 -9.77 12.26 15.93
N ILE A 18 -9.55 13.51 15.49
CA ILE A 18 -9.55 13.90 14.07
C ILE A 18 -8.23 14.60 13.78
N PHE A 19 -7.41 14.00 12.92
CA PHE A 19 -6.09 14.52 12.57
C PHE A 19 -5.59 13.93 11.26
N ASP A 20 -4.58 14.57 10.68
CA ASP A 20 -3.83 14.03 9.55
C ASP A 20 -2.63 13.22 10.05
N LEU A 21 -2.46 12.02 9.49
CA LEU A 21 -1.29 11.18 9.66
C LEU A 21 -0.48 11.22 8.37
N THR A 22 0.82 11.50 8.49
CA THR A 22 1.79 11.34 7.41
C THR A 22 2.78 10.25 7.78
N SER A 23 3.19 9.42 6.84
CA SER A 23 4.18 8.38 7.07
C SER A 23 5.03 8.08 5.85
N ASN A 24 6.27 7.65 6.08
CA ASN A 24 7.15 7.07 5.09
C ASN A 24 7.42 5.61 5.50
N THR A 25 7.28 4.70 4.53
CA THR A 25 7.54 3.27 4.72
C THR A 25 8.48 2.78 3.64
N LYS A 26 9.57 2.14 4.05
CA LYS A 26 10.47 1.40 3.15
C LYS A 26 10.50 -0.06 3.56
N ILE A 27 10.39 -0.96 2.58
CA ILE A 27 10.48 -2.41 2.78
C ILE A 27 11.52 -2.94 1.81
N ALA A 28 12.58 -3.56 2.33
CA ALA A 28 13.66 -4.09 1.50
C ALA A 28 13.23 -5.32 0.69
N LYS A 29 12.37 -6.19 1.27
CA LYS A 29 11.82 -7.37 0.59
C LYS A 29 10.39 -7.62 1.03
N LEU A 30 9.46 -7.59 0.08
CA LEU A 30 8.06 -7.96 0.26
C LEU A 30 7.73 -9.18 -0.62
N THR A 31 7.24 -10.24 0.02
CA THR A 31 6.72 -11.44 -0.63
C THR A 31 5.26 -11.63 -0.21
N ALA A 32 4.37 -11.60 -1.20
CA ALA A 32 2.93 -11.77 -1.02
C ALA A 32 2.50 -13.10 -1.64
N ASN A 33 2.40 -14.13 -0.79
CA ASN A 33 1.81 -15.41 -1.16
C ASN A 33 0.33 -15.42 -0.81
N TYR A 34 -0.50 -15.85 -1.77
CA TYR A 34 -1.91 -16.13 -1.55
C TYR A 34 -2.25 -17.50 -2.14
N ALA A 35 -2.83 -18.38 -1.31
CA ALA A 35 -3.21 -19.74 -1.68
C ALA A 35 -2.08 -20.57 -2.33
N GLY A 36 -0.84 -20.38 -1.90
CA GLY A 36 0.33 -21.09 -2.45
C GLY A 36 0.94 -20.45 -3.70
N VAL A 37 0.34 -19.38 -4.23
CA VAL A 37 0.87 -18.62 -5.37
C VAL A 37 1.54 -17.34 -4.88
N ASP A 38 2.80 -17.14 -5.26
CA ASP A 38 3.51 -15.88 -5.03
C ASP A 38 3.08 -14.83 -6.06
N TYR A 39 2.30 -13.85 -5.61
CA TYR A 39 1.89 -12.69 -6.42
C TYR A 39 2.94 -11.58 -6.41
N LEU A 40 3.76 -11.51 -5.35
CA LEU A 40 4.94 -10.68 -5.26
C LEU A 40 6.05 -11.51 -4.61
N THR A 41 7.28 -11.37 -5.10
CA THR A 41 8.46 -12.06 -4.56
C THR A 41 9.59 -11.06 -4.42
N ASP A 42 10.11 -10.90 -3.20
CA ASP A 42 11.27 -10.07 -2.85
C ASP A 42 11.23 -8.65 -3.45
N LYS A 43 10.05 -8.02 -3.48
CA LYS A 43 9.88 -6.66 -4.04
C LYS A 43 10.28 -5.58 -3.04
N GLN A 44 10.94 -4.53 -3.52
CA GLN A 44 11.23 -3.33 -2.73
C GLN A 44 10.01 -2.41 -2.74
N VAL A 45 9.68 -1.84 -1.58
CA VAL A 45 8.59 -0.87 -1.42
C VAL A 45 9.15 0.44 -0.89
N ASP A 46 8.74 1.55 -1.49
CA ASP A 46 8.88 2.91 -0.93
C ASP A 46 7.51 3.58 -1.00
N ALA A 47 6.97 4.01 0.13
CA ALA A 47 5.60 4.51 0.23
C ALA A 47 5.54 5.77 1.09
N ASP A 48 5.04 6.84 0.49
CA ASP A 48 4.73 8.10 1.16
C ASP A 48 3.21 8.23 1.27
N ILE A 49 2.73 8.15 2.51
CA ILE A 49 1.30 8.09 2.81
C ILE A 49 0.87 9.30 3.62
N ALA A 50 -0.17 9.97 3.15
CA ALA A 50 -0.97 10.94 3.87
C ALA A 50 -2.41 10.44 3.99
N MET A 51 -2.93 10.43 5.21
CA MET A 51 -4.30 10.00 5.48
C MET A 51 -4.95 10.88 6.53
N ALA A 52 -6.24 11.15 6.35
CA ALA A 52 -7.07 11.78 7.37
C ALA A 52 -7.66 10.67 8.25
N MET A 53 -7.51 10.85 9.56
CA MET A 53 -8.00 9.95 10.59
C MET A 53 -9.25 10.57 11.22
N ASP A 54 -10.36 9.82 11.28
CA ASP A 54 -11.51 10.13 12.13
C ASP A 54 -11.78 8.92 13.04
N LEU A 55 -11.16 8.92 14.21
CA LEU A 55 -11.25 7.85 15.19
C LEU A 55 -12.64 7.76 15.83
N ASN A 56 -13.47 8.82 15.76
CA ASN A 56 -14.84 8.74 16.26
C ASN A 56 -15.71 7.83 15.39
N LYS A 57 -15.37 7.71 14.10
CA LYS A 57 -16.06 6.87 13.12
C LYS A 57 -15.25 5.65 12.70
N ASN A 58 -14.05 5.49 13.25
CA ASN A 58 -13.03 4.56 12.76
C ASN A 58 -12.88 4.63 11.23
N LEU A 59 -12.82 5.84 10.69
CA LEU A 59 -12.73 6.13 9.27
C LEU A 59 -11.33 6.65 8.94
N TYR A 60 -10.74 6.05 7.92
CA TYR A 60 -9.38 6.30 7.48
C TYR A 60 -9.41 6.66 6.00
N THR A 61 -9.21 7.94 5.69
CA THR A 61 -9.27 8.44 4.31
C THR A 61 -7.87 8.65 3.78
N PHE A 62 -7.47 7.80 2.85
CA PHE A 62 -6.25 7.93 2.07
C PHE A 62 -6.39 9.09 1.08
N LYS A 63 -5.50 10.07 1.18
CA LYS A 63 -5.36 11.13 0.17
C LYS A 63 -4.70 10.53 -1.08
N GLU A 64 -4.26 11.37 -2.02
CA GLU A 64 -3.48 10.89 -3.16
C GLU A 64 -2.06 10.52 -2.71
N ASN A 65 -1.87 9.24 -2.36
CA ASN A 65 -0.61 8.69 -1.88
C ASN A 65 0.23 8.18 -3.02
N GLN A 66 1.56 8.21 -2.87
CA GLN A 66 2.48 7.68 -3.86
C GLN A 66 3.24 6.49 -3.30
N VAL A 67 3.26 5.42 -4.08
CA VAL A 67 3.97 4.18 -3.74
C VAL A 67 4.78 3.73 -4.93
N LYS A 68 5.99 3.29 -4.68
CA LYS A 68 6.88 2.69 -5.65
C LYS A 68 7.16 1.25 -5.24
N LEU A 69 6.83 0.32 -6.13
CA LEU A 69 7.11 -1.11 -5.99
C LEU A 69 8.17 -1.50 -7.04
N ASN A 70 9.39 -1.81 -6.61
CA ASN A 70 10.56 -1.81 -7.50
C ASN A 70 10.59 -0.53 -8.35
N ASP A 71 10.45 -0.61 -9.68
CA ASP A 71 10.43 0.54 -10.58
C ASP A 71 9.03 0.95 -11.05
N PHE A 72 7.99 0.42 -10.41
CA PHE A 72 6.60 0.73 -10.73
C PHE A 72 6.02 1.75 -9.74
N PRO A 73 5.91 3.04 -10.14
CA PRO A 73 5.20 4.05 -9.35
C PRO A 73 3.70 3.99 -9.61
N PHE A 74 2.92 3.96 -8.53
CA PHE A 74 1.48 4.08 -8.57
C PHE A 74 1.00 5.02 -7.46
N SER A 75 -0.16 5.63 -7.67
CA SER A 75 -0.89 6.31 -6.62
C SER A 75 -2.12 5.52 -6.21
N PHE A 76 -2.55 5.76 -4.98
CA PHE A 76 -3.83 5.26 -4.50
C PHE A 76 -4.48 6.29 -3.58
N ALA A 77 -5.81 6.30 -3.59
CA ALA A 77 -6.64 7.16 -2.75
C ALA A 77 -7.95 6.45 -2.42
N GLY A 78 -8.67 6.93 -1.40
CA GLY A 78 -9.96 6.38 -1.02
C GLY A 78 -10.16 6.31 0.48
N ALA A 79 -11.01 5.41 0.96
CA ALA A 79 -11.26 5.28 2.39
C ALA A 79 -11.45 3.83 2.83
N ILE A 80 -11.03 3.55 4.06
CA ILE A 80 -11.39 2.33 4.79
C ILE A 80 -12.14 2.76 6.05
N GLY A 81 -13.25 2.10 6.34
CA GLY A 81 -14.06 2.34 7.53
C GLY A 81 -14.30 1.06 8.31
N LEU A 82 -14.38 1.20 9.63
CA LEU A 82 -14.81 0.15 10.55
C LEU A 82 -16.11 0.59 11.23
N PRO A 83 -17.27 0.54 10.52
CA PRO A 83 -18.52 1.08 11.03
C PRO A 83 -19.03 0.37 12.30
N ASN A 84 -18.60 -0.88 12.52
CA ASN A 84 -18.91 -1.68 13.70
C ASN A 84 -17.78 -2.72 13.94
N ALA A 85 -17.99 -3.63 14.89
CA ALA A 85 -16.97 -4.60 15.31
C ALA A 85 -16.72 -5.75 14.30
N THR A 86 -17.61 -5.95 13.32
CA THR A 86 -17.54 -7.10 12.39
C THR A 86 -17.28 -6.68 10.95
N ASP A 87 -17.66 -5.45 10.59
CA ASP A 87 -17.69 -5.01 9.21
C ASP A 87 -16.51 -4.09 8.90
N ILE A 88 -15.97 -4.27 7.69
CA ILE A 88 -14.93 -3.42 7.11
C ILE A 88 -15.47 -2.91 5.78
N THR A 89 -15.59 -1.59 5.64
CA THR A 89 -15.90 -0.94 4.37
C THR A 89 -14.62 -0.42 3.73
N TYR A 90 -14.52 -0.52 2.42
CA TYR A 90 -13.39 0.02 1.68
C TYR A 90 -13.83 0.45 0.28
N ASP A 91 -13.34 1.61 -0.14
CA ASP A 91 -13.43 2.09 -1.51
C ASP A 91 -12.08 2.73 -1.84
N ILE A 92 -11.25 1.99 -2.58
CA ILE A 92 -9.86 2.36 -2.88
C ILE A 92 -9.67 2.36 -4.39
N THR A 93 -9.23 3.51 -4.89
CA THR A 93 -8.85 3.69 -6.29
C THR A 93 -7.35 3.64 -6.43
N PHE A 94 -6.87 2.89 -7.42
CA PHE A 94 -5.46 2.81 -7.78
C PHE A 94 -5.24 3.43 -9.16
N LYS A 95 -4.10 4.11 -9.33
CA LYS A 95 -3.70 4.72 -10.60
C LYS A 95 -2.22 4.47 -10.84
N ALA A 96 -1.88 3.86 -11.97
CA ALA A 96 -0.49 3.80 -12.40
C ALA A 96 -0.02 5.21 -12.78
N LEU A 97 1.11 5.66 -12.24
CA LEU A 97 1.69 6.97 -12.56
C LEU A 97 2.56 6.91 -13.82
N GLN A 98 3.11 5.72 -14.10
CA GLN A 98 3.85 5.43 -15.32
C GLN A 98 3.41 4.05 -15.85
N THR A 99 3.05 3.99 -17.13
CA THR A 99 2.48 2.80 -17.78
C THR A 99 3.44 2.14 -18.75
N ASP A 100 4.74 2.45 -18.70
CA ASP A 100 5.73 1.79 -19.54
C ASP A 100 5.64 0.28 -19.29
N PHE A 101 5.40 -0.49 -20.36
CA PHE A 101 5.11 -1.92 -20.28
C PHE A 101 6.22 -2.70 -19.54
N LYS A 102 7.47 -2.24 -19.63
CA LYS A 102 8.62 -2.78 -18.88
C LYS A 102 8.44 -2.70 -17.37
N ASN A 103 7.82 -1.62 -16.86
CA ASN A 103 7.60 -1.42 -15.42
C ASN A 103 6.50 -2.36 -14.91
N ILE A 104 5.51 -2.68 -15.73
CA ILE A 104 4.47 -3.67 -15.40
C ILE A 104 5.07 -5.08 -15.37
N LEU A 105 5.94 -5.43 -16.33
CA LEU A 105 6.64 -6.73 -16.32
C LEU A 105 7.50 -6.93 -15.05
N SER A 106 8.02 -5.85 -14.45
CA SER A 106 8.77 -5.94 -13.19
C SER A 106 7.94 -6.46 -12.01
N LEU A 107 6.62 -6.39 -12.11
CA LEU A 107 5.66 -6.89 -11.12
C LEU A 107 5.27 -8.34 -11.35
N VAL A 108 5.43 -8.85 -12.58
CA VAL A 108 5.02 -10.19 -12.95
C VAL A 108 5.83 -11.22 -12.14
N PRO A 109 5.15 -12.12 -11.40
CA PRO A 109 5.82 -13.19 -10.70
C PRO A 109 6.64 -14.07 -11.64
N GLY A 110 7.80 -14.52 -11.17
CA GLY A 110 8.67 -15.41 -11.96
C GLY A 110 7.99 -16.72 -12.40
N VAL A 111 6.90 -17.12 -11.73
CA VAL A 111 6.08 -18.28 -12.13
C VAL A 111 5.39 -18.09 -13.48
N TYR A 112 5.08 -16.85 -13.89
CA TYR A 112 4.47 -16.54 -15.20
C TYR A 112 5.52 -16.24 -16.28
N ASN A 113 6.79 -16.04 -15.92
CA ASN A 113 7.87 -15.78 -16.88
C ASN A 113 8.26 -17.03 -17.69
N LYS A 114 7.84 -18.24 -17.30
CA LYS A 114 8.14 -19.49 -18.03
C LYS A 114 7.29 -19.68 -19.30
N GLU A 115 6.25 -18.86 -19.50
CA GLU A 115 5.35 -18.95 -20.66
C GLU A 115 5.55 -17.79 -21.66
N PHE A 116 6.62 -17.01 -21.52
CA PHE A 116 7.02 -15.94 -22.45
C PHE A 116 8.34 -16.25 -23.14
#